data_AF-A0A5N6MGB6-F1
#
_entry.id   AF-A0A5N6MGB6-F1
#
_cell.length_a   1.000
_cell.length_b   1.000
_cell.length_c   1.000
_cell.angle_alpha   90.00
_cell.angle_beta   90.00
_cell.angle_gamma   90.00
#
_symmetry.space_group_name_H-M   'P 1'
#
loop_
_entity.id
_entity.type
_entity.pdbx_description
1 polymer ?
#
loop_
_entity_poly.entity_id
_entity_poly.type
_entity_poly.pdbx_seq_one_letter_code
_entity_poly.pdbx_strand_id
1 'polypeptide(L)'
;MAFLWVVLGLLAAALLGWPVTAGVLRIARDVGNPPPPPPAVLRGGLAIGILERLAVAASILADEPVAIAYVVAVKGLGRYAELKETPAAAERFIIGTLTSMLWAAAVAVPVRLYLL
;
A
#
# COMPACT_ATOMS: atom_id res chain seq x y z
N MET A 1 -27.18 -2.58 6.79
CA MET A 1 -26.42 -1.31 6.84
C MET A 1 -24.93 -1.53 7.10
N ALA A 2 -24.52 -2.35 8.08
CA ALA A 2 -23.10 -2.63 8.33
C ALA A 2 -22.32 -3.17 7.11
N PHE A 3 -22.90 -4.14 6.38
CA PHE A 3 -22.30 -4.70 5.16
C PHE A 3 -21.98 -3.64 4.09
N LEU A 4 -22.85 -2.64 3.93
CA LEU A 4 -22.64 -1.54 2.98
C LEU A 4 -21.40 -0.72 3.36
N TRP A 5 -21.25 -0.36 4.63
CA TRP A 5 -20.10 0.40 5.13
C TRP A 5 -18.78 -0.38 5.02
N VAL A 6 -18.80 -1.69 5.23
CA VAL A 6 -17.65 -2.58 5.00
C VAL A 6 -17.23 -2.53 3.53
N VAL A 7 -18.17 -2.73 2.61
CA VAL A 7 -17.88 -2.72 1.16
C VAL A 7 -17.37 -1.35 0.71
N LEU A 8 -18.01 -0.27 1.14
CA LEU A 8 -17.57 1.10 0.83
C LEU A 8 -16.18 1.40 1.39
N GLY A 9 -15.90 0.97 2.62
CA GLY A 9 -14.58 1.10 3.24
C GLY A 9 -13.49 0.37 2.46
N LEU A 10 -13.75 -0.88 2.04
CA LEU A 10 -12.82 -1.67 1.23
C LEU A 10 -12.57 -1.03 -0.14
N LEU A 11 -13.62 -0.54 -0.81
CA LEU A 11 -13.50 0.15 -2.09
C LEU A 11 -12.71 1.45 -1.96
N ALA A 12 -12.99 2.26 -0.93
CA ALA A 12 -12.27 3.49 -0.66
C ALA A 12 -10.79 3.22 -0.34
N ALA A 13 -10.49 2.22 0.49
CA ALA A 13 -9.12 1.80 0.78
C ALA A 13 -8.39 1.36 -0.49
N ALA A 14 -9.02 0.54 -1.33
CA ALA A 14 -8.42 -0.01 -2.54
C ALA A 14 -8.18 1.04 -3.64
N LEU A 15 -9.21 1.85 -3.97
CA LEU A 15 -9.25 2.67 -5.17
C LEU A 15 -8.67 4.08 -4.94
N LEU A 16 -8.95 4.69 -3.80
CA LEU A 16 -8.52 6.06 -3.50
C LEU A 16 -7.06 6.13 -3.00
N GLY A 17 -6.45 4.99 -2.68
CA GLY A 17 -5.05 4.93 -2.25
C GLY A 17 -4.03 5.15 -3.37
N TRP A 18 -4.43 4.97 -4.63
CA TRP A 18 -3.53 5.18 -5.77
C TRP A 18 -3.08 6.65 -5.93
N PRO A 19 -4.00 7.64 -5.99
CA PRO A 19 -3.60 9.05 -6.02
C PRO A 19 -2.67 9.46 -4.87
N VAL A 20 -2.93 8.96 -3.66
CA VAL A 20 -2.15 9.28 -2.46
C VAL A 20 -0.73 8.72 -2.55
N THR A 21 -0.59 7.43 -2.85
CA THR A 21 0.72 6.78 -3.00
C THR A 21 1.51 7.37 -4.17
N ALA A 22 0.85 7.64 -5.30
CA ALA A 22 1.48 8.29 -6.45
C ALA A 22 1.94 9.73 -6.12
N GLY A 23 1.14 10.48 -5.37
CA GLY A 23 1.48 11.83 -4.91
C GLY A 23 2.71 11.84 -4.00
N VAL A 24 2.73 11.01 -2.97
CA VAL A 24 3.87 10.89 -2.06
C VAL A 24 5.14 10.45 -2.79
N LEU A 25 5.04 9.49 -3.72
CA LEU A 25 6.18 9.06 -4.53
C LEU A 25 6.65 10.11 -5.55
N ARG A 26 5.82 11.08 -5.94
CA ARG A 26 6.25 12.24 -6.74
C ARG A 26 7.09 13.16 -5.85
N ILE A 27 6.55 13.56 -4.71
CA ILE A 27 7.25 14.43 -3.74
C ILE A 27 8.59 13.81 -3.30
N ALA A 28 8.60 12.52 -2.96
CA ALA A 28 9.82 11.82 -2.54
C ALA A 28 10.90 11.77 -3.64
N ARG A 29 10.50 11.77 -4.92
CA ARG A 29 11.45 11.86 -6.03
C ARG A 29 12.02 13.27 -6.18
N ASP A 30 11.20 14.29 -5.98
CA ASP A 30 11.60 15.69 -6.12
C ASP A 30 12.54 16.16 -4.99
N VAL A 31 12.50 15.49 -3.84
CA VAL A 31 13.42 15.73 -2.70
C VAL A 31 14.79 15.08 -2.90
N GLY A 32 14.92 14.07 -3.77
CA GLY A 32 16.18 13.37 -4.07
C GLY A 32 16.80 13.82 -5.39
N ASN A 33 18.13 13.81 -5.51
CA ASN A 33 18.83 14.04 -6.79
C ASN A 33 18.41 12.96 -7.81
N PRO A 34 17.71 13.27 -8.92
CA PRO A 34 17.10 12.25 -9.74
C PRO A 34 18.12 11.58 -10.68
N PRO A 35 18.32 10.24 -10.62
CA PRO A 35 19.02 9.50 -11.67
C PRO A 35 18.14 9.38 -12.93
N PRO A 36 18.73 9.14 -14.12
CA PRO A 36 17.99 9.00 -15.38
C PRO A 36 16.95 7.86 -15.30
N PRO A 37 15.83 7.97 -16.04
CA PRO A 37 14.71 7.04 -15.90
C PRO A 37 15.15 5.60 -16.25
N PRO A 38 14.97 4.63 -15.35
CA PRO A 38 15.20 3.23 -15.67
C PRO A 38 14.15 2.71 -16.67
N PRO A 39 14.43 1.60 -17.38
CA PRO A 39 13.48 0.96 -18.29
C PRO A 39 12.14 0.71 -17.59
N ALA A 40 11.05 0.93 -18.32
CA ALA A 40 9.68 0.81 -17.81
C ALA A 40 9.35 -0.63 -17.38
N VAL A 41 9.56 -0.95 -16.10
CA VAL A 41 9.05 -2.14 -15.41
C VAL A 41 8.65 -1.64 -14.01
N LEU A 42 7.43 -1.80 -13.51
CA LEU A 42 6.55 -2.96 -13.55
C LEU A 42 5.07 -2.59 -13.73
N ARG A 43 4.42 -3.21 -14.71
CA ARG A 43 2.96 -3.10 -14.94
C ARG A 43 2.10 -3.64 -13.79
N GLY A 44 2.70 -4.33 -12.80
CA GLY A 44 2.02 -4.93 -11.66
C GLY A 44 1.90 -4.06 -10.40
N GLY A 45 2.58 -2.91 -10.31
CA GLY A 45 2.62 -2.10 -9.07
C GLY A 45 1.25 -1.63 -8.59
N LEU A 46 0.37 -1.24 -9.52
CA LEU A 46 -1.01 -0.86 -9.21
C LEU A 46 -1.83 -2.04 -8.66
N ALA A 47 -1.75 -3.20 -9.32
CA ALA A 47 -2.48 -4.39 -8.92
C ALA A 47 -2.01 -4.90 -7.54
N ILE A 48 -0.69 -4.95 -7.31
CA ILE A 48 -0.12 -5.29 -6.01
C ILE A 48 -0.59 -4.31 -4.93
N GLY A 49 -0.62 -3.00 -5.24
CA GLY A 49 -1.12 -1.99 -4.31
C GLY A 49 -2.60 -2.17 -3.96
N ILE A 50 -3.45 -2.53 -4.93
CA ILE A 50 -4.88 -2.84 -4.67
C ILE A 50 -5.01 -4.05 -3.74
N LEU A 51 -4.31 -5.14 -4.05
CA LEU A 51 -4.35 -6.38 -3.26
C LEU A 51 -3.83 -6.16 -1.83
N GLU A 52 -2.73 -5.43 -1.68
CA GLU A 52 -2.18 -5.05 -0.38
C GLU A 52 -3.20 -4.27 0.45
N ARG A 53 -3.80 -3.21 -0.12
CA ARG A 53 -4.74 -2.36 0.62
C ARG A 53 -6.00 -3.12 1.01
N LEU A 54 -6.50 -3.99 0.14
CA LEU A 54 -7.61 -4.88 0.47
C LEU A 54 -7.25 -5.84 1.60
N ALA A 55 -6.07 -6.47 1.55
CA ALA A 55 -5.63 -7.39 2.59
C ALA A 55 -5.42 -6.68 3.94
N VAL A 56 -4.80 -5.49 3.95
CA VAL A 56 -4.62 -4.68 5.16
C VAL A 56 -5.95 -4.22 5.74
N ALA A 57 -6.85 -3.67 4.90
CA ALA A 57 -8.15 -3.22 5.35
C ALA A 57 -9.01 -4.38 5.87
N ALA A 58 -9.00 -5.53 5.18
CA ALA A 58 -9.69 -6.75 5.64
C ALA A 58 -9.12 -7.25 6.97
N SER A 59 -7.80 -7.24 7.16
CA SER A 59 -7.16 -7.64 8.42
C SER A 59 -7.63 -6.78 9.59
N ILE A 60 -7.76 -5.47 9.40
CA ILE A 60 -8.26 -4.53 10.42
C ILE A 60 -9.75 -4.78 10.72
N LEU A 61 -10.56 -4.95 9.67
CA LEU A 61 -12.00 -5.17 9.83
C LEU A 61 -12.33 -6.55 10.42
N ALA A 62 -11.45 -7.54 10.23
CA ALA A 62 -11.57 -8.90 10.77
C ALA A 62 -10.99 -9.07 12.18
N ASP A 63 -10.48 -8.00 12.80
CA ASP A 63 -9.82 -8.04 14.13
C ASP A 63 -8.53 -8.89 14.17
N GLU A 64 -7.89 -9.05 13.01
CA GLU A 64 -6.67 -9.86 12.84
C GLU A 64 -5.49 -8.99 12.36
N PRO A 65 -5.02 -8.00 13.15
CA PRO A 65 -3.97 -7.07 12.71
C PRO A 65 -2.62 -7.75 12.47
N VAL A 66 -2.39 -8.93 13.05
CA VAL A 66 -1.19 -9.75 12.80
C VAL A 66 -1.08 -10.13 11.32
N ALA A 67 -2.20 -10.28 10.61
CA ALA A 67 -2.20 -10.61 9.19
C ALA A 67 -1.53 -9.54 8.30
N ILE A 68 -1.46 -8.28 8.77
CA ILE A 68 -0.72 -7.21 8.08
C ILE A 68 0.77 -7.56 7.96
N ALA A 69 1.35 -8.22 8.97
CA ALA A 69 2.75 -8.65 8.92
C ALA A 69 3.00 -9.66 7.79
N TYR A 70 2.04 -10.56 7.53
CA TYR A 70 2.12 -11.49 6.41
C TYR A 70 2.06 -10.77 5.06
N VAL A 71 1.21 -9.75 4.92
CA VAL A 71 1.14 -8.92 3.69
C VAL A 71 2.48 -8.25 3.41
N VAL A 72 3.09 -7.63 4.44
CA VAL A 72 4.40 -6.99 4.33
C VAL A 72 5.48 -8.02 3.96
N ALA A 73 5.47 -9.19 4.60
CA ALA A 73 6.43 -10.26 4.33
C ALA A 73 6.34 -10.75 2.87
N VAL A 74 5.13 -11.09 2.39
CA VAL A 74 4.91 -11.57 1.01
C VAL A 74 5.38 -10.53 0.00
N LYS A 75 5.02 -9.26 0.22
CA LYS A 75 5.38 -8.17 -0.69
C LYS A 75 6.90 -7.93 -0.73
N GLY A 76 7.57 -7.97 0.43
CA GLY A 76 9.02 -7.80 0.53
C GLY A 76 9.80 -8.96 -0.11
N LEU A 77 9.37 -10.21 0.11
CA LEU A 77 10.02 -11.39 -0.44
C LEU A 77 9.94 -11.43 -1.98
N GLY A 78 8.80 -11.07 -2.56
CA GLY A 78 8.58 -11.10 -4.01
C GLY A 78 9.50 -10.17 -4.81
N ARG A 79 10.16 -9.19 -4.16
CA ARG A 79 11.08 -8.24 -4.82
C ARG A 79 12.45 -8.16 -4.17
N TYR A 80 12.78 -9.08 -3.27
CA TYR A 80 14.01 -9.01 -2.48
C TYR A 80 15.27 -8.84 -3.34
N ALA A 81 15.38 -9.57 -4.47
CA ALA A 81 16.51 -9.47 -5.38
C ALA A 81 16.67 -8.05 -5.97
N GLU A 82 15.59 -7.44 -6.47
CA GLU A 82 15.58 -6.07 -7.02
C GLU A 82 15.94 -5.02 -5.95
N LEU A 83 15.37 -5.16 -4.75
CA LEU A 83 15.58 -4.21 -3.66
C LEU A 83 16.99 -4.28 -3.09
N LYS A 84 17.62 -5.46 -3.13
CA LYS A 84 19.01 -5.67 -2.69
C LYS A 84 20.02 -5.00 -3.63
N GLU A 85 19.75 -5.00 -4.93
CA GLU A 85 20.68 -4.48 -5.93
C GLU A 85 20.69 -2.95 -6.02
N THR A 86 19.55 -2.30 -5.75
CA THR A 86 19.41 -0.85 -5.92
C THR A 86 18.83 -0.18 -4.67
N PRO A 87 19.64 0.55 -3.86
CA PRO A 87 19.17 1.25 -2.66
C PRO A 87 18.00 2.21 -2.93
N ALA A 88 18.06 2.96 -4.03
CA ALA A 88 16.98 3.87 -4.43
C ALA A 88 15.65 3.15 -4.75
N ALA A 89 15.70 1.89 -5.20
CA ALA A 89 14.51 1.07 -5.41
C ALA A 89 13.94 0.59 -4.07
N ALA A 90 14.80 0.21 -3.12
CA ALA A 90 14.42 -0.12 -1.75
C ALA A 90 13.72 1.05 -1.04
N GLU A 91 14.28 2.26 -1.10
CA GLU A 91 13.67 3.45 -0.50
C GLU A 91 12.29 3.75 -1.09
N ARG A 92 12.16 3.76 -2.42
CA ARG A 92 10.87 3.97 -3.10
C ARG A 92 9.85 2.89 -2.74
N PHE A 93 10.28 1.64 -2.62
CA PHE A 93 9.43 0.54 -2.22
C PHE A 93 8.93 0.69 -0.78
N ILE A 94 9.80 1.08 0.15
CA ILE A 94 9.45 1.32 1.56
C ILE A 94 8.48 2.49 1.67
N ILE A 95 8.81 3.64 1.06
CA ILE A 95 7.95 4.84 1.07
C ILE A 95 6.57 4.51 0.48
N GLY A 96 6.52 3.86 -0.67
CA GLY A 96 5.28 3.47 -1.34
C GLY A 96 4.43 2.52 -0.50
N THR A 97 5.06 1.52 0.13
CA THR A 97 4.39 0.51 0.96
C THR A 97 3.85 1.11 2.25
N LEU A 98 4.67 1.87 2.99
CA LEU A 98 4.22 2.55 4.21
C LEU A 98 3.07 3.52 3.93
N THR A 99 3.16 4.32 2.86
CA THR A 99 2.09 5.24 2.46
C THR A 99 0.80 4.48 2.14
N SER A 100 0.90 3.37 1.41
CA SER A 100 -0.25 2.52 1.03
C SER A 100 -0.94 1.92 2.26
N MET A 101 -0.16 1.42 3.23
CA MET A 101 -0.67 0.85 4.47
C MET A 101 -1.31 1.90 5.38
N LEU A 102 -0.69 3.08 5.52
CA LEU A 102 -1.26 4.19 6.28
C LEU A 102 -2.59 4.64 5.68
N TRP A 103 -2.70 4.68 4.35
CA TRP A 103 -3.97 4.96 3.69
C TRP A 103 -5.03 3.90 4.00
N ALA A 104 -4.70 2.62 3.85
CA ALA A 104 -5.63 1.53 4.14
C ALA A 104 -6.11 1.57 5.60
N ALA A 105 -5.20 1.79 6.54
CA ALA A 105 -5.53 1.93 7.95
C ALA A 105 -6.40 3.17 8.23
N ALA A 106 -6.07 4.32 7.64
CA ALA A 106 -6.85 5.56 7.78
C ALA A 106 -8.31 5.41 7.30
N VAL A 107 -8.57 4.52 6.34
CA VAL A 107 -9.93 4.22 5.87
C VAL A 107 -10.59 3.12 6.71
N ALA A 108 -9.87 2.02 7.00
CA ALA A 108 -10.45 0.84 7.63
C ALA A 108 -10.72 1.03 9.13
N VAL A 109 -9.86 1.76 9.85
CA VAL A 109 -10.02 1.97 11.30
C VAL A 109 -11.30 2.74 11.63
N PRO A 110 -11.64 3.87 10.97
CA PRO A 110 -12.92 4.54 11.22
C PRO A 110 -14.13 3.65 10.94
N VAL A 111 -14.08 2.84 9.88
CA VAL A 111 -15.17 1.89 9.55
C VAL A 111 -15.31 0.84 10.65
N ARG A 112 -14.19 0.30 11.16
CA ARG A 112 -14.16 -0.63 12.30
C ARG A 112 -14.78 -0.01 13.54
N LEU A 113 -14.34 1.19 13.94
CA LEU A 113 -14.82 1.88 15.13
C LEU A 113 -16.30 2.28 15.05
N TYR A 114 -16.81 2.52 13.84
CA TYR A 114 -18.21 2.87 13.64
C TYR A 114 -19.16 1.66 13.73
N LEU A 115 -18.69 0.46 13.36
CA LEU A 115 -19.54 -0.73 13.21
C LEU A 115 -19.45 -1.73 14.37
N LEU A 116 -18.34 -1.75 15.11
CA LEU A 116 -17.97 -2.81 16.05
C LEU A 116 -17.36 -2.19 17.32
#